data_AF-A0AAU0VYQ8-F1
#
_entry.id   AF-A0AAU0VYQ8-F1
#
_cell.length_a   1.000
_cell.length_b   1.000
_cell.length_c   1.000
_cell.angle_alpha   90.00
_cell.angle_beta   90.00
_cell.angle_gamma   90.00
#
_symmetry.space_group_name_H-M   'P 1'
#
loop_
_entity.id
_entity.type
_entity.pdbx_description
1 polymer ?
#
loop_
_entity_poly.entity_id
_entity_poly.type
_entity_poly.pdbx_seq_one_letter_code
_entity_poly.pdbx_strand_id
1 'polypeptide(L)'
;MTDTRPTEEEAPDGLLGWCLVANVARETSHGESGLDIQHGTKHFRAGTLLWLPPARWDPGSWRWHAVGRHRGNSRRYVNMVVRVEHLENFRVKGVYSEALVRSLNGYDHDAGAPRALQNPWTRERAQSLADSWNRHREPLFIEGHPYAHPRISVPNPPPAEIQLDGETLHLARYGPRGAHYSRTPPPTEWIPEP
;
A
#
# COMPACT_ATOMS: atom_id res chain seq x y z
N MET A 1 43.21 4.40 -22.73
CA MET A 1 41.75 4.60 -22.79
C MET A 1 41.11 3.46 -22.05
N THR A 2 40.76 3.67 -20.79
CA THR A 2 40.06 2.70 -19.94
C THR A 2 38.56 2.82 -20.22
N ASP A 3 38.03 1.83 -20.93
CA ASP A 3 36.60 1.63 -21.13
C ASP A 3 36.03 0.98 -19.86
N THR A 4 35.59 1.81 -18.91
CA THR A 4 34.83 1.35 -17.76
C THR A 4 33.38 1.19 -18.21
N ARG A 5 33.02 -0.02 -18.64
CA ARG A 5 31.61 -0.40 -18.77
C ARG A 5 30.95 -0.30 -17.39
N PRO A 6 29.74 0.28 -17.27
CA PRO A 6 29.05 0.33 -15.99
C PRO A 6 28.75 -1.11 -15.58
N THR A 7 29.20 -1.47 -14.37
CA THR A 7 28.86 -2.70 -13.67
C THR A 7 27.35 -2.93 -13.77
N GLU A 8 26.95 -3.94 -14.53
CA GLU A 8 25.59 -4.48 -14.46
C GLU A 8 25.38 -4.87 -13.00
N GLU A 9 24.51 -4.12 -12.33
CA GLU A 9 24.04 -4.42 -10.99
C GLU A 9 23.42 -5.82 -11.08
N GLU A 10 24.18 -6.84 -10.67
CA GLU A 10 23.82 -8.25 -10.80
C GLU A 10 22.50 -8.45 -10.05
N ALA A 11 21.41 -8.58 -10.80
CA ALA A 11 20.09 -8.76 -10.21
C ALA A 11 20.15 -10.01 -9.32
N PRO A 12 19.66 -9.94 -8.07
CA PRO A 12 19.77 -11.07 -7.14
C PRO A 12 19.15 -12.32 -7.76
N ASP A 13 19.83 -13.46 -7.59
CA ASP A 13 19.46 -14.72 -8.22
C ASP A 13 17.96 -15.04 -8.03
N GLY A 14 17.29 -15.41 -9.13
CA GLY A 14 15.85 -15.68 -9.17
C GLY A 14 14.91 -14.45 -9.13
N LEU A 15 15.41 -13.21 -9.18
CA LEU A 15 14.56 -12.02 -9.29
C LEU A 15 13.87 -11.96 -10.66
N LEU A 16 12.54 -11.98 -10.66
CA LEU A 16 11.70 -11.92 -11.87
C LEU A 16 11.24 -10.49 -12.23
N GLY A 17 11.51 -9.50 -11.37
CA GLY A 17 11.24 -8.09 -11.60
C GLY A 17 10.93 -7.30 -10.33
N TRP A 18 10.99 -5.97 -10.41
CA TRP A 18 10.59 -5.09 -9.32
C TRP A 18 9.13 -4.67 -9.44
N CYS A 19 8.48 -4.49 -8.30
CA CYS A 19 7.10 -4.07 -8.23
C CYS A 19 6.87 -3.08 -7.08
N LEU A 20 6.02 -2.09 -7.34
CA LEU A 20 5.44 -1.26 -6.29
C LEU A 20 4.42 -2.11 -5.51
N VAL A 21 4.48 -2.06 -4.18
CA VAL A 21 3.52 -2.74 -3.32
C VAL A 21 2.95 -1.79 -2.30
N ALA A 22 1.76 -2.11 -1.81
CA ALA A 22 1.10 -1.40 -0.72
C ALA A 22 0.27 -2.38 0.12
N ASN A 23 -0.10 -1.97 1.33
CA ASN A 23 -1.03 -2.72 2.16
C ASN A 23 -2.44 -2.15 1.99
N VAL A 24 -3.46 -3.00 2.07
CA VAL A 24 -4.85 -2.55 2.20
C VAL A 24 -5.01 -1.86 3.54
N ALA A 25 -5.53 -0.63 3.53
CA ALA A 25 -5.74 0.15 4.73
C ALA A 25 -6.64 -0.58 5.74
N ARG A 26 -6.41 -0.32 7.03
CA ARG A 26 -7.22 -0.91 8.09
C ARG A 26 -8.70 -0.57 7.94
N GLU A 27 -8.97 0.64 7.46
CA GLU A 27 -10.31 1.12 7.19
C GLU A 27 -10.36 1.77 5.81
N THR A 28 -11.49 1.61 5.12
CA THR A 28 -11.70 2.14 3.78
C THR A 28 -13.09 2.77 3.67
N SER A 29 -13.21 3.81 2.85
CA SER A 29 -14.46 4.55 2.64
C SER A 29 -15.18 4.03 1.41
N HIS A 30 -16.50 3.90 1.50
CA HIS A 30 -17.37 3.43 0.43
C HIS A 30 -18.57 4.35 0.24
N GLY A 31 -19.24 4.20 -0.91
CA GLY A 31 -20.38 5.02 -1.31
C GLY A 31 -19.98 6.40 -1.84
N GLU A 32 -20.92 7.09 -2.48
CA GLU A 32 -20.70 8.43 -3.08
C GLU A 32 -20.31 9.50 -2.03
N SER A 33 -20.77 9.33 -0.78
CA SER A 33 -20.46 10.25 0.31
C SER A 33 -19.19 9.89 1.10
N GLY A 34 -18.60 8.71 0.85
CA GLY A 34 -17.45 8.21 1.62
C GLY A 34 -17.72 7.99 3.11
N LEU A 35 -19.00 7.96 3.52
CA LEU A 35 -19.42 7.84 4.92
C LEU A 35 -19.49 6.39 5.39
N ASP A 36 -19.60 5.43 4.47
CA ASP A 36 -19.59 4.00 4.80
C ASP A 36 -18.14 3.55 5.04
N ILE A 37 -17.79 3.35 6.30
CA ILE A 37 -16.44 2.95 6.71
C ILE A 37 -16.43 1.43 6.94
N GLN A 38 -15.62 0.72 6.16
CA GLN A 38 -15.48 -0.73 6.24
C GLN A 38 -14.06 -1.13 6.64
N HIS A 39 -13.89 -2.34 7.19
CA HIS A 39 -12.58 -2.89 7.53
C HIS A 39 -11.98 -3.65 6.35
N GLY A 40 -10.86 -3.17 5.82
CA GLY A 40 -10.32 -3.65 4.54
C GLY A 40 -11.27 -3.38 3.37
N THR A 41 -11.22 -4.20 2.31
CA THR A 41 -12.16 -4.12 1.18
C THR A 41 -13.00 -5.40 1.08
N LYS A 42 -14.02 -5.39 0.21
CA LYS A 42 -14.80 -6.59 -0.10
C LYS A 42 -13.93 -7.79 -0.48
N HIS A 43 -12.85 -7.56 -1.23
CA HIS A 43 -12.00 -8.61 -1.80
C HIS A 43 -10.71 -8.88 -1.03
N PHE A 44 -10.28 -7.96 -0.17
CA PHE A 44 -9.01 -8.06 0.54
C PHE A 44 -9.17 -7.67 2.01
N ARG A 45 -8.57 -8.44 2.92
CA ARG A 45 -8.55 -8.10 4.34
C ARG A 45 -7.68 -6.86 4.57
N ALA A 46 -7.95 -6.11 5.64
CA ALA A 46 -7.03 -5.10 6.14
C ALA A 46 -5.60 -5.68 6.27
N GLY A 47 -4.60 -4.86 5.94
CA GLY A 47 -3.19 -5.26 5.95
C GLY A 47 -2.77 -6.20 4.83
N THR A 48 -3.66 -6.64 3.93
CA THR A 48 -3.28 -7.50 2.80
C THR A 48 -2.27 -6.79 1.91
N LEU A 49 -1.15 -7.44 1.59
CA LEU A 49 -0.16 -6.92 0.65
C LEU A 49 -0.68 -7.06 -0.78
N LEU A 50 -0.73 -5.94 -1.50
CA LEU A 50 -1.08 -5.85 -2.90
C LEU A 50 0.13 -5.44 -3.75
N TRP A 51 0.23 -6.04 -4.93
CA TRP A 51 1.26 -5.80 -5.93
C TRP A 51 0.67 -4.97 -7.07
N LEU A 52 1.27 -3.82 -7.36
CA LEU A 52 0.75 -2.81 -8.26
C LEU A 52 1.61 -2.77 -9.54
N PRO A 53 1.18 -3.35 -10.68
CA PRO A 53 1.90 -3.23 -11.94
C PRO A 53 1.93 -1.78 -12.45
N PRO A 54 2.87 -1.36 -13.31
CA PRO A 54 2.93 0.03 -13.78
C PRO A 54 1.68 0.54 -14.51
N ALA A 55 0.87 -0.37 -15.06
CA ALA A 55 -0.37 -0.06 -15.75
C ALA A 55 -1.45 0.42 -14.76
N ARG A 56 -1.81 1.71 -14.85
CA ARG A 56 -2.98 2.28 -14.18
C ARG A 56 -4.25 1.94 -14.96
N TRP A 57 -5.35 1.67 -14.26
CA TRP A 57 -6.64 1.39 -14.89
C TRP A 57 -7.22 2.65 -15.53
N ASP A 58 -7.11 3.78 -14.83
CA ASP A 58 -7.63 5.06 -15.30
C ASP A 58 -6.76 6.21 -14.72
N PRO A 59 -6.18 7.08 -15.57
CA PRO A 59 -5.36 8.21 -15.13
C PRO A 59 -6.08 9.19 -14.18
N GLY A 60 -7.42 9.24 -14.21
CA GLY A 60 -8.21 10.24 -13.48
C GLY A 60 -8.88 9.77 -12.18
N SER A 61 -9.10 8.46 -11.98
CA SER A 61 -9.94 7.98 -10.85
C SER A 61 -9.19 7.38 -9.67
N TRP A 62 -7.85 7.54 -9.62
CA TRP A 62 -7.01 6.92 -8.59
C TRP A 62 -7.28 5.42 -8.43
N ARG A 63 -7.57 4.75 -9.56
CA ARG A 63 -7.83 3.32 -9.63
C ARG A 63 -6.63 2.61 -10.24
N TRP A 64 -6.25 1.49 -9.62
CA TRP A 64 -5.10 0.72 -10.01
C TRP A 64 -5.44 -0.77 -10.07
N HIS A 65 -4.97 -1.47 -11.10
CA HIS A 65 -4.79 -2.91 -11.00
C HIS A 65 -3.92 -3.27 -9.81
N ALA A 66 -4.34 -4.27 -9.07
CA ALA A 66 -3.66 -4.78 -7.92
C ALA A 66 -3.82 -6.29 -7.83
N VAL A 67 -2.72 -6.97 -7.58
CA VAL A 67 -2.69 -8.42 -7.40
C VAL A 67 -2.45 -8.73 -5.94
N GLY A 68 -3.31 -9.56 -5.34
CA GLY A 68 -3.23 -9.92 -3.93
C GLY A 68 -3.93 -11.23 -3.61
N ARG A 69 -3.80 -11.68 -2.37
CA ARG A 69 -4.51 -12.88 -1.89
C ARG A 69 -5.94 -12.52 -1.50
N HIS A 70 -6.92 -13.21 -2.08
CA HIS A 70 -8.34 -12.89 -1.86
C HIS A 70 -8.80 -13.20 -0.42
N ARG A 71 -9.73 -12.38 0.08
CA ARG A 71 -10.41 -12.58 1.37
C ARG A 71 -11.21 -13.88 1.35
N GLY A 72 -10.93 -14.77 2.31
CA GLY A 72 -11.61 -16.07 2.40
C GLY A 72 -11.08 -17.15 1.47
N ASN A 73 -10.15 -16.81 0.55
CA ASN A 73 -9.41 -17.80 -0.23
C ASN A 73 -7.99 -17.28 -0.50
N SER A 74 -7.07 -17.55 0.42
CA SER A 74 -5.68 -17.08 0.36
C SER A 74 -4.76 -17.90 -0.55
N ARG A 75 -5.26 -19.02 -1.10
CA ARG A 75 -4.47 -19.95 -1.93
C ARG A 75 -4.21 -19.43 -3.34
N ARG A 76 -5.02 -18.49 -3.82
CA ARG A 76 -4.89 -17.92 -5.17
C ARG A 76 -4.69 -16.42 -5.09
N TYR A 77 -3.87 -15.93 -6.01
CA TYR A 77 -3.84 -14.51 -6.33
C TYR A 77 -5.09 -14.17 -7.14
N VAL A 78 -5.56 -12.95 -6.96
CA VAL A 78 -6.61 -12.35 -7.79
C VAL A 78 -6.13 -10.99 -8.24
N ASN A 79 -6.44 -10.63 -9.49
CA ASN A 79 -6.21 -9.30 -10.03
C ASN A 79 -7.52 -8.50 -9.93
N MET A 80 -7.47 -7.37 -9.24
CA MET A 80 -8.63 -6.50 -9.01
C MET A 80 -8.24 -5.05 -9.27
N VAL A 81 -9.20 -4.23 -9.71
CA VAL A 81 -9.04 -2.78 -9.68
C VAL A 81 -9.36 -2.29 -8.27
N VAL A 82 -8.39 -1.63 -7.62
CA VAL A 82 -8.53 -1.05 -6.28
C VAL A 82 -8.37 0.46 -6.33
N ARG A 83 -8.87 1.14 -5.31
CA ARG A 83 -8.65 2.58 -5.15
C ARG A 83 -7.37 2.82 -4.36
N VAL A 84 -6.53 3.74 -4.82
CA VAL A 84 -5.24 4.02 -4.19
C VAL A 84 -5.43 4.62 -2.79
N GLU A 85 -6.52 5.36 -2.57
CA GLU A 85 -6.99 5.86 -1.26
C GLU A 85 -7.30 4.76 -0.24
N HIS A 86 -7.48 3.51 -0.67
CA HIS A 86 -7.68 2.36 0.22
C HIS A 86 -6.37 1.62 0.52
N LEU A 87 -5.24 2.19 0.11
CA LEU A 87 -3.92 1.60 0.26
C LEU A 87 -3.02 2.50 1.12
N GLU A 88 -2.12 1.86 1.83
CA GLU A 88 -1.16 2.50 2.73
C GLU A 88 0.20 1.79 2.64
N ASN A 89 1.24 2.36 3.24
CA ASN A 89 2.55 1.72 3.36
C ASN A 89 3.19 1.37 2.00
N PHE A 90 3.21 2.32 1.06
CA PHE A 90 3.79 2.08 -0.26
C PHE A 90 5.29 1.82 -0.16
N ARG A 91 5.78 0.80 -0.86
CA ARG A 91 7.21 0.44 -0.90
C ARG A 91 7.53 -0.41 -2.12
N VAL A 92 8.82 -0.59 -2.39
CA VAL A 92 9.29 -1.44 -3.49
C VAL A 92 9.60 -2.86 -2.98
N LYS A 93 9.21 -3.88 -3.74
CA LYS A 93 9.60 -5.27 -3.49
C LYS A 93 10.00 -5.99 -4.78
N GLY A 94 10.94 -6.92 -4.65
CA GLY A 94 11.29 -7.86 -5.71
C GLY A 94 10.23 -8.97 -5.81
N VAL A 95 9.94 -9.39 -7.04
CA VAL A 95 9.05 -10.49 -7.37
C VAL A 95 9.89 -11.74 -7.65
N TYR A 96 9.65 -12.81 -6.90
CA TYR A 96 10.39 -14.08 -7.02
C TYR A 96 9.48 -15.28 -7.34
N SER A 97 8.16 -15.07 -7.41
CA SER A 97 7.18 -16.15 -7.61
C SER A 97 6.61 -16.13 -9.02
N GLU A 98 6.80 -17.21 -9.78
CA GLU A 98 6.20 -17.37 -11.11
C GLU A 98 4.66 -17.32 -11.08
N ALA A 99 4.02 -17.79 -10.00
CA ALA A 99 2.57 -17.71 -9.84
C ALA A 99 2.08 -16.26 -9.71
N LEU A 100 2.84 -15.43 -9.00
CA LEU A 100 2.58 -14.00 -8.90
C LEU A 100 2.83 -13.29 -10.23
N VAL A 101 3.90 -13.63 -10.94
CA VAL A 101 4.18 -13.09 -12.29
C VAL A 101 3.02 -13.35 -13.24
N ARG A 102 2.49 -14.58 -13.30
CA ARG A 102 1.34 -14.91 -14.16
C ARG A 102 0.12 -14.04 -13.85
N SER A 103 -0.14 -13.81 -12.56
CA SER A 103 -1.26 -12.99 -12.11
C SER A 103 -1.06 -11.49 -12.44
N LEU A 104 0.18 -11.00 -12.32
CA LEU A 104 0.55 -9.63 -12.66
C LEU A 104 0.51 -9.36 -14.17
N ASN A 105 0.86 -10.36 -14.98
CA ASN A 105 0.78 -10.31 -16.44
C ASN A 105 -0.65 -10.47 -16.97
N GLY A 106 -1.62 -10.84 -16.12
CA GLY A 106 -3.01 -11.07 -16.53
C GLY A 106 -3.26 -12.42 -17.20
N TYR A 107 -2.33 -13.38 -17.10
CA TYR A 107 -2.46 -14.73 -17.64
C TYR A 107 -2.90 -15.73 -16.57
N ASP A 108 -3.96 -15.39 -15.83
CA ASP A 108 -4.47 -16.27 -14.79
C ASP A 108 -4.73 -17.67 -15.37
N HIS A 109 -4.06 -18.68 -14.80
CA HIS A 109 -4.17 -20.11 -15.16
C HIS A 109 -3.54 -20.59 -16.48
N ASP A 110 -2.70 -19.80 -17.17
CA ASP A 110 -1.92 -20.27 -18.33
C ASP A 110 -0.54 -20.81 -17.90
N ALA A 111 -0.30 -22.09 -18.17
CA ALA A 111 0.97 -22.76 -17.86
C ALA A 111 2.10 -22.39 -18.84
N GLY A 112 1.77 -21.92 -20.05
CA GLY A 112 2.72 -21.48 -21.08
C GLY A 112 3.08 -20.00 -21.03
N ALA A 113 2.49 -19.25 -20.08
CA ALA A 113 2.70 -17.82 -19.95
C ALA A 113 4.16 -17.46 -19.63
N PRO A 114 4.64 -16.27 -20.04
CA PRO A 114 5.98 -15.80 -19.75
C PRO A 114 6.30 -15.84 -18.25
N ARG A 115 7.47 -16.39 -17.92
CA ARG A 115 7.96 -16.53 -16.54
C ARG A 115 8.50 -15.22 -15.95
N ALA A 116 8.82 -14.26 -16.82
CA ALA A 116 9.26 -12.92 -16.43
C ALA A 116 8.06 -11.97 -16.29
N LEU A 117 8.17 -11.01 -15.37
CA LEU A 117 7.20 -9.93 -15.24
C LEU A 117 7.23 -9.06 -16.50
N GLN A 118 6.10 -8.92 -17.20
CA GLN A 118 6.01 -8.03 -18.34
C GLN A 118 5.89 -6.59 -17.86
N ASN A 119 6.65 -5.68 -18.49
CA ASN A 119 6.69 -4.27 -18.13
C ASN A 119 6.88 -4.07 -16.60
N PRO A 120 7.97 -4.60 -16.01
CA PRO A 120 8.23 -4.44 -14.59
C PRO A 120 8.50 -2.96 -14.28
N TRP A 121 8.37 -2.59 -13.00
CA TRP A 121 8.91 -1.30 -12.59
C TRP A 121 10.44 -1.34 -12.69
N THR A 122 11.05 -0.18 -12.98
CA THR A 122 12.41 0.05 -12.49
C THR A 122 12.34 0.30 -10.99
N ARG A 123 13.36 -0.14 -10.25
CA ARG A 123 13.38 0.02 -8.78
C ARG A 123 13.27 1.49 -8.39
N GLU A 124 13.97 2.36 -9.11
CA GLU A 124 14.03 3.81 -8.88
C GLU A 124 12.66 4.45 -9.12
N ARG A 125 11.97 4.07 -10.19
CA ARG A 125 10.66 4.63 -10.52
C ARG A 125 9.58 4.16 -9.54
N ALA A 126 9.63 2.89 -9.12
CA ALA A 126 8.75 2.40 -8.07
C ALA A 126 9.02 3.12 -6.74
N GLN A 127 10.28 3.34 -6.39
CA GLN A 127 10.64 4.02 -5.15
C GLN A 127 10.21 5.49 -5.16
N SER A 128 10.50 6.23 -6.23
CA SER A 128 10.07 7.62 -6.40
C SER A 128 8.54 7.77 -6.25
N LEU A 129 7.79 6.81 -6.79
CA LEU A 129 6.34 6.83 -6.68
C LEU A 129 5.84 6.41 -5.28
N ALA A 130 6.48 5.42 -4.65
CA ALA A 130 6.21 5.08 -3.25
C ALA A 130 6.44 6.30 -2.35
N ASP A 131 7.57 6.99 -2.51
CA ASP A 131 7.88 8.22 -1.77
C ASP A 131 6.90 9.34 -2.09
N SER A 132 6.41 9.46 -3.33
CA SER A 132 5.38 10.44 -3.67
C SER A 132 4.07 10.18 -2.94
N TRP A 133 3.61 8.93 -2.91
CA TRP A 133 2.38 8.54 -2.20
C TRP A 133 2.53 8.66 -0.69
N ASN A 134 3.68 8.25 -0.15
CA ASN A 134 3.96 8.38 1.29
C ASN A 134 4.13 9.85 1.72
N ARG A 135 4.55 10.74 0.81
CA ARG A 135 4.62 12.21 1.01
C ARG A 135 3.27 12.90 0.95
N HIS A 136 2.23 12.28 0.38
CA HIS A 136 0.89 12.84 0.46
C HIS A 136 0.50 12.92 1.94
N ARG A 137 0.26 14.15 2.39
CA ARG A 137 -0.04 14.39 3.79
C ARG A 137 -1.52 14.12 4.04
N GLU A 138 -1.76 13.17 4.91
CA GLU A 138 -3.09 12.78 5.34
C GLU A 138 -3.65 13.79 6.34
N PRO A 139 -4.94 14.12 6.25
CA PRO A 139 -5.58 14.95 7.25
C PRO A 139 -5.43 14.31 8.64
N LEU A 140 -5.11 15.13 9.63
CA LEU A 140 -5.01 14.71 11.01
C LEU A 140 -6.29 15.10 11.76
N PHE A 141 -6.84 14.22 12.57
CA PHE A 141 -7.96 14.50 13.48
C PHE A 141 -7.49 14.30 14.90
N ILE A 142 -7.96 15.15 15.81
CA ILE A 142 -7.69 15.04 17.24
C ILE A 142 -9.00 14.63 17.89
N GLU A 143 -8.95 13.67 18.81
CA GLU A 143 -10.10 13.28 19.62
C GLU A 143 -10.78 14.51 20.25
N GLY A 144 -12.12 14.54 20.19
CA GLY A 144 -12.93 15.68 20.64
C GLY A 144 -13.08 16.81 19.61
N HIS A 145 -12.36 16.76 18.48
CA HIS A 145 -12.52 17.72 17.39
C HIS A 145 -13.26 17.13 16.18
N PRO A 146 -14.35 17.76 15.70
CA PRO A 146 -15.18 17.22 14.62
C PRO A 146 -14.56 17.37 13.22
N TYR A 147 -13.49 18.16 13.07
CA TYR A 147 -12.87 18.47 11.79
C TYR A 147 -11.37 18.14 11.80
N ALA A 148 -10.81 17.97 10.60
CA ALA A 148 -9.38 17.82 10.43
C ALA A 148 -8.64 19.07 10.95
N HIS A 149 -7.47 18.85 11.52
CA HIS A 149 -6.61 19.92 12.00
C HIS A 149 -6.21 20.82 10.82
N PRO A 150 -6.47 22.13 10.88
CA PRO A 150 -6.45 23.00 9.70
C PRO A 150 -5.04 23.27 9.15
N ARG A 151 -3.98 22.97 9.92
CA ARG A 151 -2.59 23.32 9.57
C ARG A 151 -1.62 22.14 9.61
N ILE A 152 -2.06 20.99 10.10
CA ILE A 152 -1.17 19.88 10.40
C ILE A 152 -1.76 18.62 9.81
N SER A 153 -0.89 17.89 9.15
CA SER A 153 -1.19 16.68 8.41
C SER A 153 0.02 15.77 8.51
N VAL A 154 -0.23 14.46 8.45
CA VAL A 154 0.76 13.43 8.76
C VAL A 154 1.18 12.68 7.50
N PRO A 155 2.39 12.11 7.44
CA PRO A 155 2.78 11.27 6.31
C PRO A 155 1.90 10.00 6.24
N ASN A 156 1.95 9.29 5.11
CA ASN A 156 1.42 7.93 4.99
C ASN A 156 2.60 6.93 4.98
N PRO A 157 2.68 5.96 5.90
CA PRO A 157 1.75 5.75 7.02
C PRO A 157 1.88 6.84 8.10
N PRO A 158 0.81 7.12 8.86
CA PRO A 158 0.89 8.08 9.95
C PRO A 158 1.80 7.55 11.06
N PRO A 159 2.63 8.42 11.68
CA PRO A 159 3.48 8.04 12.79
C PRO A 159 2.63 7.63 14.00
N ALA A 160 3.09 6.65 14.76
CA ALA A 160 2.39 6.17 15.95
C ALA A 160 2.23 7.27 17.02
N GLU A 161 3.17 8.22 17.06
CA GLU A 161 3.15 9.35 17.98
C GLU A 161 3.52 10.64 17.27
N ILE A 162 2.92 11.75 17.69
CA ILE A 162 3.25 13.10 17.25
C ILE A 162 3.33 14.04 18.43
N GLN A 163 4.12 15.10 18.28
CA GLN A 163 4.13 16.23 19.21
C GLN A 163 3.33 17.38 18.60
N LEU A 164 2.34 17.86 19.34
CA LEU A 164 1.49 18.99 18.94
C LEU A 164 1.31 19.92 20.12
N ASP A 165 1.71 21.19 19.96
CA ASP A 165 1.57 22.23 21.00
C ASP A 165 2.13 21.83 22.38
N GLY A 166 3.17 20.99 22.41
CA GLY A 166 3.80 20.48 23.63
C GLY A 166 3.12 19.24 24.23
N GLU A 167 2.06 18.73 23.60
CA GLU A 167 1.39 17.50 23.99
C GLU A 167 1.78 16.34 23.06
N THR A 168 1.96 15.15 23.64
CA THR A 168 2.13 13.91 22.88
C THR A 168 0.76 13.34 22.55
N LEU A 169 0.50 13.13 21.26
CA LEU A 169 -0.71 12.45 20.79
C LEU A 169 -0.34 11.10 20.19
N HIS A 170 -1.15 10.09 20.48
CA HIS A 170 -0.98 8.73 20.02
C HIS A 170 -1.98 8.40 18.91
N LEU A 171 -1.53 7.71 17.88
CA LEU A 171 -2.37 7.26 16.78
C LEU A 171 -3.41 6.27 17.30
N ALA A 172 -4.67 6.71 17.38
CA ALA A 172 -5.78 5.88 17.85
C ALA A 172 -6.41 5.08 16.70
N ARG A 173 -6.54 5.70 15.52
CA ARG A 173 -7.20 5.11 14.35
C ARG A 173 -6.65 5.72 13.08
N TYR A 174 -6.25 4.89 12.11
CA TYR A 174 -5.99 5.32 10.75
C TYR A 174 -7.00 4.69 9.79
N GLY A 175 -7.47 5.48 8.83
CA GLY A 175 -8.51 5.13 7.89
C GLY A 175 -8.68 6.17 6.78
N PRO A 176 -9.77 6.10 6.01
CA PRO A 176 -9.92 6.83 4.75
C PRO A 176 -10.18 8.34 4.92
N ARG A 177 -10.50 8.78 6.14
CA ARG A 177 -10.57 10.22 6.44
C ARG A 177 -9.22 10.80 6.81
N GLY A 178 -8.22 9.97 7.09
CA GLY A 178 -6.92 10.36 7.60
C GLY A 178 -6.63 9.74 8.96
N ALA A 179 -5.66 10.31 9.67
CA ALA A 179 -5.15 9.79 10.92
C ALA A 179 -5.82 10.46 12.12
N HIS A 180 -6.44 9.67 12.99
CA HIS A 180 -7.05 10.11 14.23
C HIS A 180 -6.11 9.85 15.40
N TYR A 181 -5.80 10.90 16.14
CA TYR A 181 -4.93 10.89 17.29
C TYR A 181 -5.72 11.18 18.58
N SER A 182 -5.30 10.53 19.66
CA SER A 182 -5.82 10.74 21.02
C SER A 182 -4.68 11.16 21.95
N ARG A 183 -5.02 11.89 23.01
CA ARG A 183 -4.09 12.16 24.13
C ARG A 183 -3.84 10.91 24.97
N THR A 184 -4.74 9.94 24.89
CA THR A 184 -4.61 8.67 25.59
C THR A 184 -3.92 7.67 24.66
N PRO A 185 -2.89 6.95 25.13
CA PRO A 185 -2.28 5.89 24.34
C PRO A 185 -3.33 4.81 24.01
N PRO A 186 -3.28 4.20 22.81
CA PRO A 186 -4.19 3.11 22.48
C PRO A 186 -4.04 1.99 23.52
N PRO A 187 -5.12 1.27 23.85
CA PRO A 187 -5.05 0.14 24.76
C PRO A 187 -3.98 -0.82 24.23
N THR A 188 -2.97 -1.13 25.04
CA THR A 188 -2.02 -2.18 24.69
C THR A 188 -2.83 -3.47 24.60
N GLU A 189 -3.00 -4.01 23.39
CA GLU A 189 -3.53 -5.37 23.24
C GLU A 189 -2.61 -6.27 24.06
N TRP A 190 -3.15 -6.83 25.15
CA TRP A 190 -2.46 -7.83 25.94
C TRP A 190 -2.16 -9.02 25.02
N ILE A 191 -0.89 -9.18 24.66
CA ILE A 191 -0.41 -10.39 23.99
C ILE A 191 -0.19 -11.40 25.12
N PRO A 192 -1.00 -12.46 25.26
CA PRO A 192 -0.70 -13.51 26.22
C PRO A 192 0.67 -14.11 25.85
N GLU A 193 1.57 -14.22 26.83
CA GLU A 193 2.84 -14.91 26.64
C GLU A 193 2.61 -16.37 26.21
N PRO A 194 3.51 -16.94 25.38
CA PRO A 194 3.38 -18.28 24.82
C PRO A 194 3.40 -19.41 25.86
#